data_AF-A0A1Y5P1R8-F1
#
_entry.id   AF-A0A1Y5P1R8-F1
#
_cell.length_a   1.000
_cell.length_b   1.000
_cell.length_c   1.000
_cell.angle_alpha   90.00
_cell.angle_beta   90.00
_cell.angle_gamma   90.00
#
_symmetry.space_group_name_H-M   'P 1'
#
loop_
_entity.id
_entity.type
_entity.pdbx_description
1 polymer ?
#
loop_
_entity_poly.entity_id
_entity_poly.type
_entity_poly.pdbx_seq_one_letter_code
_entity_poly.pdbx_strand_id
1 'polypeptide(L)'
;MTALDEAVEALQALLQRLQDAAAVDVENLWRIVTANLIGWDPADRQAVIAALAEHLPDVLGGHVAAVADVTTTWYDMLAPDEPFTAAVPPGDLVPAERIRQSISWAVNTATSTQTALAQLQGTVQRGVVDAQRATVAHNAAAEGVRYRRHTNYAGACNWCLTMATRGAIYITAISAVKGHDNCKCIAVPERKGTSYIAPAMVRDAEKRYAEASRQLKAEGKPATLDSIVARMDRLAT
;
A
#
# COMPACT_ATOMS: atom_id res chain seq x y z
N MET A 1 -15.53 16.04 12.07
CA MET A 1 -14.17 15.65 11.67
C MET A 1 -13.29 15.83 12.88
N THR A 2 -12.52 14.82 13.26
CA THR A 2 -11.58 14.87 14.39
C THR A 2 -10.21 15.40 13.92
N ALA A 3 -9.35 15.80 14.86
CA ALA A 3 -7.97 16.18 14.53
C ALA A 3 -7.18 15.03 13.87
N LEU A 4 -7.49 13.77 14.25
CA LEU A 4 -6.92 12.59 13.61
C LEU A 4 -7.41 12.46 12.16
N ASP A 5 -8.70 12.72 11.89
CA ASP A 5 -9.25 12.64 10.53
C ASP A 5 -8.56 13.66 9.60
N GLU A 6 -8.37 14.91 10.07
CA GLU A 6 -7.67 15.96 9.32
C GLU A 6 -6.21 15.58 9.03
N ALA A 7 -5.49 15.07 10.04
CA ALA A 7 -4.10 14.63 9.88
C ALA A 7 -3.98 13.43 8.92
N VAL A 8 -4.94 12.50 8.95
CA VAL A 8 -5.00 11.36 8.04
C VAL A 8 -5.26 11.81 6.60
N GLU A 9 -6.21 12.71 6.37
CA GLU A 9 -6.52 13.25 5.05
C GLU A 9 -5.33 14.02 4.46
N ALA A 10 -4.65 14.84 5.27
CA ALA A 10 -3.45 15.56 4.87
C ALA A 10 -2.32 14.61 4.46
N LEU A 11 -2.08 13.54 5.24
CA LEU A 11 -1.08 12.53 4.89
C LEU A 11 -1.46 11.81 3.59
N GLN A 12 -2.72 11.40 3.41
CA GLN A 12 -3.15 10.71 2.18
C GLN A 12 -3.00 11.59 0.93
N ALA A 13 -3.31 12.89 1.03
CA ALA A 13 -3.10 13.83 -0.06
C ALA A 13 -1.61 13.95 -0.43
N LEU A 14 -0.72 13.95 0.57
CA LEU A 14 0.71 13.97 0.32
C LEU A 14 1.23 12.65 -0.27
N LEU A 15 0.78 11.50 0.25
CA LEU A 15 1.13 10.19 -0.29
C LEU A 15 0.67 10.05 -1.74
N GLN A 16 -0.50 10.58 -2.09
CA GLN A 16 -0.96 10.58 -3.48
C GLN A 16 0.03 11.33 -4.38
N ARG A 17 0.51 12.52 -3.96
CA ARG A 17 1.53 13.26 -4.73
C ARG A 17 2.83 12.49 -4.86
N LEU A 18 3.27 11.78 -3.81
CA LEU A 18 4.47 10.93 -3.85
C LEU A 18 4.28 9.71 -4.76
N GLN A 19 3.08 9.11 -4.77
CA GLN A 19 2.73 8.03 -5.70
C GLN A 19 2.74 8.52 -7.16
N ASP A 20 2.21 9.71 -7.41
CA ASP A 20 2.18 10.31 -8.75
C ASP A 20 3.60 10.66 -9.22
N ALA A 21 4.44 11.22 -8.34
CA ALA A 21 5.85 11.48 -8.63
C ALA A 21 6.62 10.18 -8.95
N ALA A 22 6.45 9.13 -8.14
CA ALA A 22 7.06 7.82 -8.40
C ALA A 22 6.60 7.21 -9.74
N ALA A 23 5.32 7.41 -10.11
CA ALA A 23 4.78 6.96 -11.38
C ALA A 23 5.38 7.71 -12.59
N VAL A 24 5.65 9.02 -12.44
CA VAL A 24 6.34 9.83 -13.45
C VAL A 24 7.80 9.40 -13.59
N ASP A 25 8.50 9.14 -12.48
CA ASP A 25 9.91 8.74 -12.53
C ASP A 25 10.10 7.36 -13.17
N VAL A 26 9.22 6.39 -12.87
CA VAL A 26 9.26 5.09 -13.56
C VAL A 26 8.90 5.22 -15.04
N GLU A 27 8.00 6.14 -15.40
CA GLU A 27 7.69 6.40 -16.82
C GLU A 27 8.89 7.03 -17.55
N ASN A 28 9.61 7.95 -16.91
CA ASN A 28 10.82 8.55 -17.48
C ASN A 28 11.92 7.50 -17.65
N LEU A 29 12.17 6.67 -16.64
CA LEU A 29 13.11 5.55 -16.74
C LEU A 29 12.69 4.58 -17.85
N TRP A 30 11.40 4.26 -17.93
CA TRP A 30 10.86 3.40 -18.96
C TRP A 30 11.14 3.94 -20.36
N ARG A 31 10.83 5.22 -20.62
CA ARG A 31 11.10 5.85 -21.92
C ARG A 31 12.57 5.76 -22.31
N ILE A 32 13.49 5.91 -21.35
CA ILE A 32 14.94 5.75 -21.58
C ILE A 32 15.27 4.31 -21.95
N VAL A 33 14.84 3.34 -21.13
CA VAL A 33 15.15 1.91 -21.31
C VAL A 33 14.53 1.36 -22.60
N THR A 34 13.36 1.86 -23.01
CA THR A 34 12.66 1.38 -24.20
C THR A 34 12.92 2.19 -25.46
N ALA A 35 13.76 3.24 -25.41
CA ALA A 35 13.91 4.21 -26.50
C ALA A 35 14.27 3.58 -27.86
N ASN A 36 15.07 2.51 -27.83
CA ASN A 36 15.59 1.84 -29.02
C ASN A 36 14.93 0.47 -29.27
N LEU A 37 13.84 0.14 -28.58
CA LEU A 37 13.15 -1.13 -28.81
C LEU A 37 12.48 -1.14 -30.17
N ILE A 38 12.76 -2.20 -30.92
CA ILE A 38 12.16 -2.45 -32.25
C ILE A 38 10.92 -3.35 -32.10
N GLY A 39 10.91 -4.22 -31.08
CA GLY A 39 9.84 -5.17 -30.81
C GLY A 39 9.53 -5.34 -29.32
N TRP A 40 8.81 -6.43 -29.02
CA TRP A 40 8.51 -6.88 -27.65
C TRP A 40 8.73 -8.39 -27.53
N ASP A 41 9.78 -8.88 -28.18
CA ASP A 41 10.12 -10.30 -28.18
C ASP A 41 10.79 -10.72 -26.84
N PRO A 42 11.09 -12.01 -26.62
CA PRO A 42 11.75 -12.44 -25.39
C PRO A 42 13.12 -11.78 -25.13
N ALA A 43 13.90 -11.47 -26.17
CA ALA A 43 15.21 -10.84 -26.02
C ALA A 43 15.09 -9.36 -25.62
N ASP A 44 14.16 -8.64 -26.26
CA ASP A 44 13.79 -7.26 -25.90
C ASP A 44 13.39 -7.18 -24.42
N ARG A 45 12.50 -8.09 -23.99
CA ARG A 45 12.02 -8.15 -22.60
C ARG A 45 13.14 -8.44 -21.60
N GLN A 46 14.08 -9.32 -21.95
CA GLN A 46 15.21 -9.63 -21.08
C GLN A 46 16.11 -8.41 -20.89
N ALA A 47 16.42 -7.69 -21.99
CA ALA A 47 17.20 -6.45 -21.93
C ALA A 47 16.51 -5.37 -21.07
N VAL A 48 15.19 -5.20 -21.21
CA VAL A 48 14.41 -4.28 -20.39
C VAL A 48 14.44 -4.67 -18.91
N ILE A 49 14.27 -5.96 -18.58
CA ILE A 49 14.35 -6.45 -17.20
C ILE A 49 15.72 -6.15 -16.61
N ALA A 50 16.80 -6.41 -17.35
CA ALA A 50 18.16 -6.17 -16.88
C ALA A 50 18.39 -4.67 -16.56
N ALA A 51 18.03 -3.78 -17.49
CA ALA A 51 18.19 -2.33 -17.31
C ALA A 51 17.32 -1.77 -16.18
N LEU A 52 16.07 -2.23 -16.05
CA LEU A 52 15.20 -1.81 -14.95
C LEU A 52 15.70 -2.36 -13.60
N ALA A 53 16.21 -3.59 -13.54
CA ALA A 53 16.72 -4.20 -12.32
C ALA A 53 17.96 -3.48 -11.77
N GLU A 54 18.70 -2.79 -12.64
CA GLU A 54 19.85 -1.95 -12.29
C GLU A 54 19.41 -0.60 -11.68
N HIS A 55 18.41 0.07 -12.27
CA HIS A 55 18.11 1.47 -11.91
C HIS A 55 16.84 1.68 -11.09
N LEU A 56 15.80 0.86 -11.27
CA LEU A 56 14.51 1.07 -10.60
C LEU A 56 14.59 0.94 -9.08
N PRO A 57 15.42 0.07 -8.46
CA PRO A 57 15.56 0.02 -7.02
C PRO A 57 15.98 1.35 -6.40
N ASP A 58 16.93 2.06 -7.01
CA ASP A 58 17.41 3.35 -6.50
C ASP A 58 16.37 4.46 -6.69
N VAL A 59 15.70 4.48 -7.84
CA VAL A 59 14.57 5.40 -8.11
C VAL A 59 13.47 5.23 -7.06
N LEU A 60 13.03 3.99 -6.81
CA LEU A 60 12.01 3.73 -5.80
C LEU A 60 12.52 3.98 -4.38
N GLY A 61 13.80 3.71 -4.10
CA GLY A 61 14.44 3.93 -2.80
C GLY A 61 14.31 5.37 -2.32
N GLY A 62 14.53 6.35 -3.22
CA GLY A 62 14.36 7.77 -2.88
C GLY A 62 12.93 8.12 -2.45
N HIS A 63 11.92 7.63 -3.17
CA HIS A 63 10.51 7.83 -2.82
C HIS A 63 10.13 7.14 -1.50
N VAL A 64 10.62 5.93 -1.30
CA VAL A 64 10.39 5.14 -0.07
C VAL A 64 10.98 5.83 1.15
N ALA A 65 12.20 6.38 1.05
CA ALA A 65 12.83 7.14 2.12
C ALA A 65 12.03 8.41 2.47
N ALA A 66 11.63 9.19 1.45
CA ALA A 66 10.82 10.39 1.65
C ALA A 66 9.48 10.09 2.33
N VAL A 67 8.83 8.98 1.96
CA VAL A 67 7.59 8.54 2.64
C VAL A 67 7.85 8.20 4.10
N ALA A 68 8.95 7.50 4.41
CA ALA A 68 9.26 7.14 5.78
C ALA A 68 9.46 8.39 6.65
N ASP A 69 10.24 9.37 6.19
CA ASP A 69 10.50 10.63 6.88
C ASP A 69 9.23 11.46 7.15
N VAL A 70 8.35 11.56 6.15
CA VAL A 70 7.09 12.27 6.35
C VAL A 70 6.17 11.47 7.28
N THR A 71 6.17 10.14 7.19
CA THR A 71 5.35 9.30 8.04
C THR A 71 5.77 9.38 9.50
N THR A 72 7.07 9.44 9.82
CA THR A 72 7.55 9.63 11.20
C THR A 72 7.14 10.98 11.75
N THR A 73 7.34 12.04 10.96
CA THR A 73 6.91 13.40 11.32
C THR A 73 5.40 13.44 11.61
N TRP A 74 4.60 12.87 10.71
CA TRP A 74 3.16 12.75 10.88
C TRP A 74 2.79 11.95 12.12
N TYR A 75 3.48 10.83 12.38
CA TYR A 75 3.23 9.97 13.54
C TYR A 75 3.38 10.75 14.84
N ASP A 76 4.47 11.52 15.00
CA ASP A 76 4.73 12.35 16.18
C ASP A 76 3.64 13.40 16.40
N MET A 77 3.19 14.05 15.32
CA MET A 77 2.13 15.05 15.36
C MET A 77 0.78 14.52 15.88
N LEU A 78 0.53 13.21 15.80
CA LEU A 78 -0.75 12.64 16.25
C LEU A 78 -0.96 12.70 17.76
N ALA A 79 0.11 12.68 18.55
CA ALA A 79 0.04 12.78 20.01
C ALA A 79 1.30 13.49 20.54
N PRO A 80 1.35 14.83 20.45
CA PRO A 80 2.54 15.62 20.79
C PRO A 80 2.88 15.59 22.29
N ASP A 81 1.92 15.23 23.14
CA ASP A 81 2.09 15.16 24.60
C ASP A 81 2.57 13.79 25.10
N GLU A 82 2.63 12.78 24.23
CA GLU A 82 3.08 11.44 24.61
C GLU A 82 4.62 11.33 24.50
N PRO A 83 5.30 10.67 25.46
CA PRO A 83 6.77 10.60 25.52
C PRO A 83 7.35 9.54 24.56
N PHE A 84 6.93 9.59 23.30
CA PHE A 84 7.41 8.72 22.22
C PHE A 84 7.79 9.56 21.00
N THR A 85 8.93 9.23 20.38
CA THR A 85 9.40 9.87 19.14
C THR A 85 9.56 8.81 18.08
N ALA A 86 8.90 9.02 16.95
CA ALA A 86 8.92 8.11 15.83
C ALA A 86 10.30 8.11 15.14
N ALA A 87 10.72 6.94 14.68
CA ALA A 87 11.96 6.73 13.95
C ALA A 87 11.69 6.09 12.59
N VAL A 88 12.56 6.40 11.63
CA VAL A 88 12.58 5.71 10.34
C VAL A 88 13.00 4.27 10.60
N PRO A 89 12.27 3.26 10.10
CA PRO A 89 12.63 1.88 10.34
C PRO A 89 13.99 1.57 9.68
N PRO A 90 14.87 0.82 10.33
CA PRO A 90 16.17 0.48 9.76
C PRO A 90 16.02 -0.49 8.58
N GLY A 91 16.96 -0.40 7.62
CA GLY A 91 17.03 -1.26 6.45
C GLY A 91 16.04 -0.91 5.34
N ASP A 92 15.96 -1.78 4.33
CA ASP A 92 15.14 -1.53 3.14
C ASP A 92 13.66 -1.82 3.42
N LEU A 93 12.81 -0.79 3.44
CA LEU A 93 11.35 -0.95 3.56
C LEU A 93 10.74 -1.69 2.37
N VAL A 94 11.36 -1.53 1.19
CA VAL A 94 11.04 -2.28 -0.02
C VAL A 94 12.34 -2.91 -0.53
N PRO A 95 12.63 -4.17 -0.16
CA PRO A 95 13.89 -4.82 -0.52
C PRO A 95 14.11 -4.84 -2.04
N ALA A 96 15.33 -4.54 -2.50
CA ALA A 96 15.67 -4.49 -3.92
C ALA A 96 15.30 -5.79 -4.66
N GLU A 97 15.45 -6.95 -4.01
CA GLU A 97 15.06 -8.23 -4.59
C GLU A 97 13.56 -8.33 -4.89
N ARG A 98 12.70 -7.78 -4.01
CA ARG A 98 11.26 -7.71 -4.27
C ARG A 98 10.94 -6.82 -5.47
N ILE A 99 11.71 -5.75 -5.65
CA ILE A 99 11.58 -4.84 -6.81
C ILE A 99 11.95 -5.60 -8.09
N ARG A 100 13.08 -6.32 -8.10
CA ARG A 100 13.51 -7.16 -9.24
C ARG A 100 12.50 -8.23 -9.61
N GLN A 101 11.90 -8.89 -8.63
CA GLN A 101 10.82 -9.86 -8.87
C GLN A 101 9.59 -9.20 -9.50
N SER A 102 9.23 -8.00 -9.04
CA SER A 102 8.10 -7.24 -9.59
C SER A 102 8.38 -6.76 -11.02
N ILE A 103 9.60 -6.35 -11.32
CA ILE A 103 10.04 -6.00 -12.69
C ILE A 103 9.90 -7.21 -13.62
N SER A 104 10.46 -8.35 -13.20
CA SER A 104 10.40 -9.58 -14.00
C SER A 104 8.95 -10.00 -14.25
N TRP A 105 8.09 -9.96 -13.24
CA TRP A 105 6.66 -10.24 -13.41
C TRP A 105 5.99 -9.26 -14.38
N ALA A 106 6.17 -7.94 -14.19
CA ALA A 106 5.54 -6.91 -15.00
C ALA A 106 5.93 -7.05 -16.48
N VAL A 107 7.22 -7.19 -16.77
CA VAL A 107 7.71 -7.29 -18.16
C VAL A 107 7.32 -8.62 -18.81
N ASN A 108 7.38 -9.75 -18.08
CA ASN A 108 7.11 -11.06 -18.67
C ASN A 108 5.62 -11.35 -18.87
N THR A 109 4.74 -10.81 -18.02
CA THR A 109 3.29 -11.03 -18.13
C THR A 109 2.57 -10.02 -19.03
N ALA A 110 3.21 -8.91 -19.33
CA ALA A 110 2.70 -7.89 -20.22
C ALA A 110 2.53 -8.36 -21.66
N THR A 111 1.40 -8.02 -22.27
CA THR A 111 1.10 -8.27 -23.69
C THR A 111 1.68 -7.20 -24.62
N SER A 112 2.06 -6.04 -24.07
CA SER A 112 2.70 -4.93 -24.78
C SER A 112 3.58 -4.09 -23.85
N THR A 113 4.41 -3.22 -24.42
CA THR A 113 5.19 -2.21 -23.68
C THR A 113 4.30 -1.34 -22.77
N GLN A 114 3.11 -0.94 -23.25
CA GLN A 114 2.18 -0.13 -22.48
C GLN A 114 1.65 -0.88 -21.26
N THR A 115 1.30 -2.17 -21.41
CA THR A 115 0.84 -2.98 -20.28
C THR A 115 1.95 -3.22 -19.25
N ALA A 116 3.20 -3.40 -19.69
CA ALA A 116 4.36 -3.52 -18.79
C ALA A 116 4.57 -2.22 -17.99
N LEU A 117 4.54 -1.07 -18.64
CA LEU A 117 4.63 0.23 -17.96
C LEU A 117 3.50 0.40 -16.93
N ALA A 118 2.26 0.08 -17.28
CA ALA A 118 1.13 0.19 -16.35
C ALA A 118 1.31 -0.73 -15.12
N GLN A 119 1.81 -1.95 -15.30
CA GLN A 119 2.12 -2.88 -14.20
C GLN A 119 3.27 -2.38 -13.32
N LEU A 120 4.30 -1.76 -13.93
CA LEU A 120 5.42 -1.15 -13.19
C LEU A 120 4.95 0.07 -12.40
N GLN A 121 4.11 0.94 -12.97
CA GLN A 121 3.49 2.06 -12.27
C GLN A 121 2.71 1.58 -11.04
N GLY A 122 1.90 0.54 -11.20
CA GLY A 122 1.21 -0.09 -10.07
C GLY A 122 2.15 -0.61 -8.98
N THR A 123 3.27 -1.22 -9.38
CA THR A 123 4.32 -1.74 -8.47
C THR A 123 4.99 -0.62 -7.67
N VAL A 124 5.41 0.48 -8.32
CA VAL A 124 6.10 1.58 -7.62
C VAL A 124 5.15 2.32 -6.70
N GLN A 125 3.92 2.59 -7.14
CA GLN A 125 2.89 3.21 -6.31
C GLN A 125 2.56 2.36 -5.08
N ARG A 126 2.55 1.02 -5.23
CA ARG A 126 2.41 0.09 -4.10
C ARG A 126 3.61 0.17 -3.15
N GLY A 127 4.83 0.25 -3.67
CA GLY A 127 6.06 0.38 -2.86
C GLY A 127 6.05 1.63 -1.97
N VAL A 128 5.61 2.77 -2.52
CA VAL A 128 5.43 4.03 -1.78
C VAL A 128 4.48 3.84 -0.60
N VAL A 129 3.32 3.21 -0.78
CA VAL A 129 2.35 3.03 0.31
C VAL A 129 2.76 1.90 1.27
N ASP A 130 3.46 0.87 0.79
CA ASP A 130 4.09 -0.14 1.65
C ASP A 130 5.06 0.51 2.65
N ALA A 131 5.86 1.50 2.21
CA ALA A 131 6.78 2.24 3.09
C ALA A 131 6.05 2.97 4.22
N GLN A 132 4.93 3.63 3.93
CA GLN A 132 4.10 4.26 4.96
C GLN A 132 3.60 3.23 5.98
N ARG A 133 3.07 2.12 5.50
CA ARG A 133 2.52 1.07 6.36
C ARG A 133 3.59 0.39 7.21
N ALA A 134 4.77 0.16 6.65
CA ALA A 134 5.92 -0.38 7.36
C ALA A 134 6.41 0.58 8.44
N THR A 135 6.43 1.88 8.15
CA THR A 135 6.84 2.93 9.11
C THR A 135 5.88 3.02 10.29
N VAL A 136 4.57 3.00 10.06
CA VAL A 136 3.58 2.95 11.14
C VAL A 136 3.68 1.64 11.93
N ALA A 137 3.83 0.50 11.26
CA ALA A 137 3.95 -0.79 11.95
C ALA A 137 5.19 -0.85 12.86
N HIS A 138 6.32 -0.33 12.39
CA HIS A 138 7.56 -0.24 13.16
C HIS A 138 7.37 0.62 14.42
N ASN A 139 6.85 1.84 14.25
CA ASN A 139 6.68 2.77 15.36
C ASN A 139 5.59 2.33 16.34
N ALA A 140 4.48 1.77 15.84
CA ALA A 140 3.44 1.19 16.69
C ALA A 140 3.98 0.04 17.56
N ALA A 141 4.81 -0.83 16.98
CA ALA A 141 5.46 -1.90 17.72
C ALA A 141 6.45 -1.37 18.76
N ALA A 142 7.23 -0.33 18.43
CA ALA A 142 8.18 0.30 19.35
C ALA A 142 7.50 1.06 20.49
N GLU A 143 6.38 1.75 20.22
CA GLU A 143 5.57 2.46 21.21
C GLU A 143 4.69 1.52 22.04
N GLY A 144 4.44 0.29 21.56
CA GLY A 144 3.57 -0.68 22.21
C GLY A 144 2.07 -0.44 21.98
N VAL A 145 1.72 0.25 20.90
CA VAL A 145 0.33 0.52 20.50
C VAL A 145 -0.12 -0.37 19.34
N ARG A 146 -1.44 -0.47 19.15
CA ARG A 146 -2.01 -1.15 17.97
C ARG A 146 -2.16 -0.16 16.83
N TYR A 147 -2.27 -0.68 15.61
CA TYR A 147 -2.64 0.13 14.45
C TYR A 147 -3.75 -0.55 13.65
N ARG A 148 -4.45 0.26 12.85
CA ARG A 148 -5.50 -0.15 11.92
C ARG A 148 -5.12 0.14 10.48
N ARG A 149 -5.85 -0.47 9.56
CA ARG A 149 -5.83 -0.06 8.15
C ARG A 149 -6.92 0.98 7.93
N HIS A 150 -6.64 2.01 7.14
CA HIS A 150 -7.56 3.08 6.86
C HIS A 150 -7.72 3.28 5.35
N THR A 151 -8.95 3.52 4.91
CA THR A 151 -9.25 3.96 3.55
C THR A 151 -10.53 4.80 3.56
N ASN A 152 -10.50 5.92 2.87
CA ASN A 152 -11.62 6.83 2.59
C ASN A 152 -11.78 7.07 1.06
N TYR A 153 -10.96 6.41 0.24
CA TYR A 153 -11.02 6.50 -1.21
C TYR A 153 -12.23 5.74 -1.74
N ALA A 154 -13.14 6.41 -2.45
CA ALA A 154 -14.39 5.81 -2.96
C ALA A 154 -14.17 4.55 -3.82
N GLY A 155 -13.05 4.46 -4.55
CA GLY A 155 -12.69 3.28 -5.35
C GLY A 155 -11.88 2.21 -4.61
N ALA A 156 -11.91 2.18 -3.28
CA ALA A 156 -11.17 1.17 -2.50
C ALA A 156 -11.71 -0.24 -2.79
N CYS A 157 -10.81 -1.19 -3.06
CA CYS A 157 -11.19 -2.58 -3.29
C CYS A 157 -11.68 -3.25 -2.00
N ASN A 158 -12.44 -4.34 -2.15
CA ASN A 158 -12.99 -5.08 -1.00
C ASN A 158 -11.92 -5.71 -0.11
N TRP A 159 -10.71 -5.95 -0.62
CA TRP A 159 -9.58 -6.36 0.22
C TRP A 159 -9.17 -5.24 1.18
N CYS A 160 -8.96 -4.02 0.69
CA CYS A 160 -8.62 -2.86 1.53
C CYS A 160 -9.73 -2.56 2.54
N LEU A 161 -10.99 -2.64 2.10
CA LEU A 161 -12.14 -2.45 2.97
C LEU A 161 -12.18 -3.51 4.07
N THR A 162 -12.03 -4.80 3.74
CA THR A 162 -11.96 -5.90 4.72
C THR A 162 -10.85 -5.70 5.74
N MET A 163 -9.71 -5.17 5.31
CA MET A 163 -8.61 -4.90 6.22
C MET A 163 -8.92 -3.71 7.15
N ALA A 164 -9.65 -2.71 6.67
CA ALA A 164 -10.07 -1.53 7.43
C ALA A 164 -11.20 -1.80 8.43
N THR A 165 -12.09 -2.76 8.15
CA THR A 165 -13.20 -3.15 9.05
C THR A 165 -12.74 -3.82 10.35
N ARG A 166 -11.49 -4.28 10.41
CA ARG A 166 -10.95 -5.03 11.55
C ARG A 166 -10.58 -4.16 12.75
N GLY A 167 -10.54 -2.84 12.59
CA GLY A 167 -10.09 -1.91 13.63
C GLY A 167 -8.59 -2.00 13.92
N ALA A 168 -8.17 -1.46 15.07
CA ALA A 168 -6.77 -1.45 15.48
C ALA A 168 -6.39 -2.77 16.17
N ILE A 169 -6.14 -3.80 15.36
CA ILE A 169 -5.76 -5.13 15.85
C ILE A 169 -4.34 -5.53 15.47
N TYR A 170 -3.67 -4.73 14.63
CA TYR A 170 -2.37 -5.08 14.11
C TYR A 170 -1.26 -4.59 15.06
N ILE A 171 -0.23 -5.42 15.22
CA ILE A 171 0.91 -5.15 16.12
C ILE A 171 2.23 -5.30 15.34
N THR A 172 2.48 -6.45 14.69
CA THR A 172 3.76 -6.74 14.00
C THR A 172 3.61 -7.50 12.67
N ALA A 173 2.39 -7.69 12.17
CA ALA A 173 2.17 -8.65 11.10
C ALA A 173 2.65 -8.13 9.73
N ILE A 174 3.63 -8.81 9.13
CA ILE A 174 4.06 -8.63 7.73
C ILE A 174 2.86 -8.64 6.77
N SER A 175 1.83 -9.46 7.05
CA SER A 175 0.58 -9.51 6.27
C SER A 175 -0.26 -8.24 6.35
N ALA A 176 -0.11 -7.43 7.39
CA ALA A 176 -0.80 -6.16 7.56
C ALA A 176 -0.10 -4.98 6.87
N VAL A 177 1.14 -5.17 6.38
CA VAL A 177 1.87 -4.16 5.59
C VAL A 177 1.59 -4.31 4.10
N LYS A 178 1.33 -5.52 3.60
CA LYS A 178 1.10 -5.76 2.18
C LYS A 178 -0.14 -5.02 1.65
N GLY A 179 -0.12 -4.73 0.35
CA GLY A 179 -1.24 -4.24 -0.43
C GLY A 179 -1.13 -4.66 -1.88
N HIS A 180 -2.10 -4.26 -2.69
CA HIS A 180 -2.13 -4.52 -4.12
C HIS A 180 -1.62 -3.29 -4.91
N ASP A 181 -1.51 -3.44 -6.23
CA ASP A 181 -1.17 -2.34 -7.14
C ASP A 181 -2.29 -1.28 -7.15
N ASN A 182 -1.92 -0.01 -7.30
CA ASN A 182 -2.86 1.13 -7.24
C ASN A 182 -3.59 1.28 -5.88
N CYS A 183 -3.01 0.74 -4.80
CA CYS A 183 -3.58 0.84 -3.46
C CYS A 183 -3.36 2.23 -2.84
N LYS A 184 -4.39 2.76 -2.16
CA LYS A 184 -4.34 4.03 -1.40
C LYS A 184 -4.62 3.85 0.10
N CYS A 185 -4.69 2.60 0.56
CA CYS A 185 -4.99 2.27 1.95
C CYS A 185 -3.74 2.37 2.81
N ILE A 186 -3.79 3.19 3.85
CA ILE A 186 -2.68 3.47 4.76
C ILE A 186 -2.84 2.72 6.09
N ALA A 187 -1.80 2.78 6.93
CA ALA A 187 -1.88 2.38 8.33
C ALA A 187 -2.05 3.62 9.24
N VAL A 188 -2.84 3.48 10.32
CA VAL A 188 -3.08 4.54 11.31
C VAL A 188 -2.94 3.96 12.73
N PRO A 189 -2.07 4.50 13.59
CA PRO A 189 -1.90 4.01 14.95
C PRO A 189 -3.08 4.41 15.85
N GLU A 190 -3.37 3.62 16.87
CA GLU A 190 -4.32 3.94 17.94
C GLU A 190 -3.53 4.49 19.14
N ARG A 191 -3.24 5.79 19.10
CA ARG A 191 -2.48 6.50 20.15
C ARG A 191 -3.43 7.14 21.15
N LYS A 192 -2.97 7.29 22.40
CA LYS A 192 -3.73 7.96 23.46
C LYS A 192 -4.00 9.42 23.07
N GLY A 193 -5.18 9.92 23.42
CA GLY A 193 -5.62 11.27 23.05
C GLY A 193 -6.18 11.40 21.63
N THR A 194 -6.05 10.36 20.79
CA THR A 194 -6.64 10.35 19.44
C THR A 194 -8.03 9.70 19.45
N SER A 195 -8.92 10.17 18.57
CA SER A 195 -10.24 9.57 18.33
C SER A 195 -10.38 9.26 16.86
N TYR A 196 -10.85 8.05 16.53
CA TYR A 196 -10.99 7.57 15.16
C TYR A 196 -12.45 7.30 14.84
N ILE A 197 -12.95 7.91 13.77
CA ILE A 197 -14.27 7.62 13.23
C ILE A 197 -14.09 6.89 11.90
N ALA A 198 -14.51 5.63 11.84
CA ALA A 198 -14.43 4.84 10.62
C ALA A 198 -15.20 5.54 9.48
N PRO A 199 -14.62 5.73 8.27
CA PRO A 199 -15.33 6.31 7.14
C PRO A 199 -16.63 5.57 6.80
N ALA A 200 -17.63 6.27 6.27
CA ALA A 200 -18.94 5.68 5.96
C ALA A 200 -18.83 4.40 5.10
N MET A 201 -17.99 4.43 4.07
CA MET A 201 -17.75 3.27 3.21
C MET A 201 -17.16 2.06 3.94
N VAL A 202 -16.37 2.29 5.00
CA VAL A 202 -15.81 1.21 5.83
C VAL A 202 -16.91 0.62 6.71
N ARG A 203 -17.78 1.45 7.29
CA ARG A 203 -18.96 0.97 8.06
C ARG A 203 -19.95 0.18 7.19
N ASP A 204 -20.12 0.56 5.93
CA ASP A 204 -20.93 -0.22 4.99
C ASP A 204 -20.23 -1.52 4.56
N ALA A 205 -18.90 -1.50 4.44
CA ALA A 205 -18.12 -2.71 4.24
C ALA A 205 -18.18 -3.65 5.46
N GLU A 206 -18.29 -3.15 6.69
CA GLU A 206 -18.45 -3.98 7.91
C GLU A 206 -19.73 -4.83 7.83
N LYS A 207 -20.83 -4.24 7.36
CA LYS A 207 -22.10 -4.97 7.14
C LYS A 207 -21.92 -6.09 6.12
N ARG A 208 -21.28 -5.79 4.98
CA ARG A 208 -21.00 -6.76 3.91
C ARG A 208 -20.03 -7.84 4.37
N TYR A 209 -19.01 -7.50 5.15
CA TYR A 209 -18.09 -8.46 5.76
C TYR A 209 -18.82 -9.43 6.70
N ALA A 210 -19.70 -8.91 7.56
CA ALA A 210 -20.49 -9.72 8.48
C ALA A 210 -21.45 -10.64 7.72
N GLU A 211 -22.09 -10.15 6.66
CA GLU A 211 -22.92 -10.96 5.79
C GLU A 211 -22.14 -12.05 5.05
N ALA A 212 -21.01 -11.69 4.43
CA ALA A 212 -20.13 -12.64 3.76
C ALA A 212 -19.68 -13.76 4.71
N SER A 213 -19.29 -13.39 5.93
CA SER A 213 -18.91 -14.34 6.97
C SER A 213 -20.04 -15.28 7.36
N ARG A 214 -21.27 -14.75 7.52
CA ARG A 214 -22.47 -15.56 7.83
C ARG A 214 -22.78 -16.55 6.70
N GLN A 215 -22.76 -16.09 5.45
CA GLN A 215 -23.06 -16.95 4.29
C GLN A 215 -22.02 -18.07 4.13
N LEU A 216 -20.72 -17.76 4.25
CA LEU A 216 -19.66 -18.78 4.18
C LEU A 216 -19.82 -19.82 5.29
N LYS A 217 -20.14 -19.38 6.52
CA LYS A 217 -20.40 -20.28 7.64
C LYS A 217 -21.62 -21.17 7.40
N ALA A 218 -22.71 -20.62 6.88
CA ALA A 218 -23.92 -21.40 6.55
C ALA A 218 -23.66 -22.44 5.45
N GLU A 219 -22.76 -22.15 4.52
CA GLU A 219 -22.31 -23.07 3.46
C GLU A 219 -21.24 -24.08 3.92
N GLY A 220 -20.80 -24.04 5.19
CA GLY A 220 -19.71 -24.88 5.68
C GLY A 220 -18.34 -24.56 5.05
N LYS A 221 -18.17 -23.38 4.45
CA LYS A 221 -16.92 -22.95 3.81
C LYS A 221 -16.04 -22.14 4.76
N PRO A 222 -14.71 -22.25 4.64
CA PRO A 222 -13.80 -21.46 5.46
C PRO A 222 -13.90 -19.97 5.11
N ALA A 223 -13.96 -19.12 6.15
CA ALA A 223 -13.94 -17.67 6.03
C ALA A 223 -12.49 -17.14 5.95
N THR A 224 -11.77 -17.55 4.91
CA THR A 224 -10.45 -16.98 4.59
C THR A 224 -10.60 -15.56 4.06
N LEU A 225 -9.50 -14.79 4.05
CA LEU A 225 -9.51 -13.43 3.49
C LEU A 225 -10.00 -13.44 2.05
N ASP A 226 -9.52 -14.37 1.22
CA ASP A 226 -9.90 -14.46 -0.20
C ASP A 226 -11.37 -14.84 -0.37
N SER A 227 -11.89 -15.79 0.41
CA SER A 227 -13.29 -16.20 0.30
C SER A 227 -14.26 -15.11 0.77
N ILE A 228 -13.85 -14.33 1.78
CA ILE A 228 -14.58 -13.15 2.25
C ILE A 228 -14.60 -12.06 1.18
N VAL A 229 -13.43 -11.70 0.63
CA VAL A 229 -13.32 -10.66 -0.40
C VAL A 229 -14.16 -11.03 -1.63
N ALA A 230 -14.02 -12.27 -2.13
CA ALA A 230 -14.80 -12.76 -3.27
C ALA A 230 -16.31 -12.81 -2.99
N ARG A 231 -16.73 -12.91 -1.72
CA ARG A 231 -18.15 -12.81 -1.36
C ARG A 231 -18.60 -11.36 -1.27
N MET A 232 -17.79 -10.47 -0.70
CA MET A 232 -18.06 -9.04 -0.65
C MET A 232 -18.15 -8.41 -2.04
N ASP A 233 -17.37 -8.89 -3.01
CA ASP A 233 -17.45 -8.46 -4.42
C ASP A 233 -18.83 -8.76 -5.02
N ARG A 234 -19.42 -9.92 -4.71
CA ARG A 234 -20.76 -10.31 -5.16
C ARG A 234 -21.90 -9.62 -4.43
N LEU A 235 -21.65 -9.06 -3.25
CA LEU A 235 -22.62 -8.28 -2.48
C LEU A 235 -22.59 -6.79 -2.82
N ALA A 236 -21.59 -6.35 -3.59
CA ALA A 236 -21.44 -4.96 -4.02
C ALA A 236 -22.14 -4.67 -5.37
N THR A 237 -22.66 -5.71 -6.04
CA THR A 237 -23.51 -5.68 -7.24
C THR A 237 -24.97 -5.77 -6.86
#